data_AF-A0A831W7R4-F1
#
_entry.id   AF-A0A831W7R4-F1
#
_cell.length_a   1.000
_cell.length_b   1.000
_cell.length_c   1.000
_cell.angle_alpha   90.00
_cell.angle_beta   90.00
_cell.angle_gamma   90.00
#
_symmetry.space_group_name_H-M   'P 1'
#
loop_
_entity.id
_entity.type
_entity.pdbx_description
1 polymer ?
#
loop_
_entity_poly.entity_id
_entity_poly.type
_entity_poly.pdbx_seq_one_letter_code
_entity_poly.pdbx_strand_id
1 'polypeptide(L)'
;MKRGLLLLLLLLPPLAGSAREVLLTGTITSDGGQRPEAGVSVTLLEPSDIPPATTRSGTDGRFGLRLRLPPGYPRSPDYVTLHLEAPDLFPQDAIVPCRIATTDRCEGISIGMPRLGGNGTGEAPDGGPDGIQPLAPDEYALLLSPYEMIPETAQVRIDGRLFAAAMRRAVNTHLNELGATPEALRFDPLPPVDMVTIGRPLATARFSERRRLGRRLGVLAVVSGLGEWRSGDAAEPRVTLNTEFLLIPPDQEGRAHLLTIVDPDLPAAEFNSMQLAKRMSPLWQRYSLVALAERELARALDEGDRRALERIYAYVVAERGRLSAEEQRRAAELERLRLRIDEALQR
;
A
#
# COMPACT_ATOMS: atom_id res chain seq x y z
N MET A 1 -76.96 25.76 -4.48
CA MET A 1 -76.30 25.82 -5.80
C MET A 1 -74.80 25.92 -5.62
N LYS A 2 -74.06 25.08 -6.36
CA LYS A 2 -72.65 25.22 -6.78
C LYS A 2 -71.51 24.90 -5.79
N ARG A 3 -70.85 23.77 -6.11
CA ARG A 3 -69.39 23.53 -6.26
C ARG A 3 -68.58 23.60 -4.95
N GLY A 4 -67.96 22.54 -4.43
CA GLY A 4 -67.15 21.53 -5.11
C GLY A 4 -65.73 22.06 -5.32
N LEU A 5 -64.81 21.74 -4.40
CA LEU A 5 -63.37 21.78 -4.67
C LEU A 5 -62.66 20.67 -3.91
N LEU A 6 -62.34 19.60 -4.65
CA LEU A 6 -61.28 18.64 -4.34
C LEU A 6 -59.99 19.43 -4.06
N LEU A 7 -59.33 19.16 -2.92
CA LEU A 7 -57.90 19.39 -2.83
C LEU A 7 -57.19 18.04 -3.00
N LEU A 8 -56.65 17.89 -4.21
CA LEU A 8 -55.75 16.84 -4.64
C LEU A 8 -54.47 16.93 -3.78
N LEU A 9 -54.23 15.98 -2.88
CA LEU A 9 -52.90 15.80 -2.29
C LEU A 9 -51.98 15.26 -3.39
N LEU A 10 -51.25 16.17 -4.01
CA LEU A 10 -50.13 15.85 -4.90
C LEU A 10 -49.08 15.09 -4.10
N LEU A 11 -48.89 13.82 -4.44
CA LEU A 11 -47.66 13.08 -4.20
C LEU A 11 -46.49 13.87 -4.79
N LEU A 12 -45.80 14.65 -3.94
CA LEU A 12 -44.48 15.16 -4.27
C LEU A 12 -43.55 13.95 -4.46
N PRO A 13 -42.84 13.82 -5.60
CA PRO A 13 -41.77 12.84 -5.70
C PRO A 13 -40.72 13.16 -4.62
N PRO A 14 -40.03 12.16 -4.06
CA PRO A 14 -38.92 12.42 -3.16
C PRO A 14 -37.92 13.34 -3.89
N LEU A 15 -37.56 14.44 -3.21
CA LEU A 15 -36.58 15.42 -3.67
C LEU A 15 -35.39 14.69 -4.31
N ALA A 16 -35.26 14.80 -5.62
CA ALA A 16 -34.05 14.40 -6.32
C ALA A 16 -32.90 15.17 -5.68
N GLY A 17 -32.00 14.47 -4.99
CA GLY A 17 -30.80 15.09 -4.43
C GLY A 17 -30.08 15.84 -5.54
N SER A 18 -29.70 17.08 -5.30
CA SER A 18 -28.91 17.84 -6.28
C SER A 18 -27.54 17.18 -6.44
N ALA A 19 -27.04 17.11 -7.68
CA ALA A 19 -25.65 16.74 -7.94
C ALA A 19 -24.72 17.67 -7.14
N ARG A 20 -23.71 17.09 -6.48
CA ARG A 20 -22.76 17.85 -5.65
C ARG A 20 -21.43 17.98 -6.38
N GLU A 21 -20.81 19.15 -6.30
CA GLU A 21 -19.45 19.36 -6.81
C GLU A 21 -18.43 19.27 -5.67
N VAL A 22 -17.29 18.65 -5.95
CA VAL A 22 -16.12 18.62 -5.06
C VAL A 22 -14.91 19.18 -5.80
N LEU A 23 -14.17 20.07 -5.18
CA LEU A 23 -12.97 20.67 -5.75
C LEU A 23 -11.71 20.07 -5.11
N LEU A 24 -10.93 19.37 -5.92
CA LEU A 24 -9.57 18.94 -5.60
C LEU A 24 -8.59 20.04 -6.02
N THR A 25 -7.74 20.50 -5.11
CA THR A 25 -6.68 21.46 -5.40
C THR A 25 -5.34 20.99 -4.86
N GLY A 26 -4.29 21.14 -5.66
CA GLY A 26 -2.97 20.69 -5.29
C GLY A 26 -1.85 21.29 -6.11
N THR A 27 -0.62 20.89 -5.79
CA THR A 27 0.62 21.26 -6.47
C THR A 27 1.32 20.03 -6.99
N ILE A 28 1.83 20.11 -8.22
CA ILE A 28 2.65 19.09 -8.85
C ILE A 28 4.08 19.61 -8.88
N THR A 29 5.00 18.79 -8.38
CA THR A 29 6.42 19.14 -8.28
C THR A 29 7.31 18.02 -8.80
N SER A 30 8.55 18.32 -9.12
CA SER A 30 9.60 17.36 -9.45
C SER A 30 10.84 17.57 -8.56
N ASP A 31 11.87 16.75 -8.77
CA ASP A 31 13.16 16.84 -8.07
C ASP A 31 13.01 16.83 -6.54
N GLY A 32 12.16 15.94 -6.02
CA GLY A 32 11.92 15.80 -4.58
C GLY A 32 11.15 16.96 -3.95
N GLY A 33 10.26 17.61 -4.71
CA GLY A 33 9.42 18.70 -4.22
C GLY A 33 9.97 20.11 -4.47
N GLN A 34 11.14 20.21 -5.10
CA GLN A 34 11.86 21.48 -5.25
C GLN A 34 11.41 22.31 -6.45
N ARG A 35 10.84 21.68 -7.48
CA ARG A 35 10.50 22.34 -8.74
C ARG A 35 9.02 22.17 -9.07
N PRO A 36 8.21 23.24 -9.22
CA PRO A 36 6.84 23.12 -9.69
C PRO A 36 6.78 22.71 -11.18
N GLU A 37 5.86 21.82 -11.52
CA GLU A 37 5.70 21.28 -12.87
C GLU A 37 4.44 21.79 -13.57
N ALA A 38 4.63 22.48 -14.68
CA ALA A 38 3.58 23.15 -15.44
C ALA A 38 3.06 22.27 -16.58
N GLY A 39 1.78 22.44 -16.94
CA GLY A 39 1.18 21.81 -18.12
C GLY A 39 0.89 20.32 -17.98
N VAL A 40 1.05 19.75 -16.79
CA VAL A 40 0.76 18.34 -16.48
C VAL A 40 -0.74 18.10 -16.56
N SER A 41 -1.16 17.12 -17.35
CA SER A 41 -2.54 16.64 -17.43
C SER A 41 -2.87 15.84 -16.17
N VAL A 42 -3.95 16.17 -15.47
CA VAL A 42 -4.41 15.45 -14.26
C VAL A 42 -5.82 14.94 -14.51
N THR A 43 -6.02 13.63 -14.51
CA THR A 43 -7.29 12.96 -14.84
C THR A 43 -7.75 12.09 -13.69
N LEU A 44 -9.04 12.10 -13.35
CA LEU A 44 -9.60 11.17 -12.38
C LEU A 44 -9.65 9.74 -12.98
N LEU A 45 -9.07 8.76 -12.28
CA LEU A 45 -9.20 7.34 -12.60
C LEU A 45 -10.20 6.63 -11.69
N GLU A 46 -10.09 6.87 -10.38
CA GLU A 46 -10.98 6.28 -9.38
C GLU A 46 -11.48 7.35 -8.41
N PRO A 47 -12.72 7.21 -7.93
CA PRO A 47 -13.63 6.08 -8.16
C PRO A 47 -14.33 6.15 -9.54
N SER A 48 -14.47 4.99 -10.19
CA SER A 48 -14.88 4.87 -11.61
C SER A 48 -16.36 5.17 -11.86
N ASP A 49 -17.16 5.29 -10.81
CA ASP A 49 -18.59 5.63 -10.84
C ASP A 49 -18.84 7.15 -10.83
N ILE A 50 -17.77 7.96 -10.75
CA ILE A 50 -17.80 9.40 -11.00
C ILE A 50 -17.48 9.67 -12.48
N PRO A 51 -18.18 10.60 -13.14
CA PRO A 51 -17.85 11.01 -14.49
C PRO A 51 -16.37 11.42 -14.64
N PRO A 52 -15.70 11.05 -15.74
CA PRO A 52 -14.31 11.43 -15.98
C PRO A 52 -14.12 12.94 -15.88
N ALA A 53 -13.08 13.35 -15.17
CA ALA A 53 -12.70 14.75 -15.01
C ALA A 53 -11.21 14.90 -15.29
N THR A 54 -10.84 15.92 -16.06
CA THR A 54 -9.44 16.24 -16.38
C THR A 54 -9.18 17.73 -16.20
N THR A 55 -7.98 18.08 -15.74
CA THR A 55 -7.47 19.45 -15.64
C THR A 55 -6.00 19.49 -16.03
N ARG A 56 -5.39 20.68 -16.03
CA ARG A 56 -3.94 20.86 -16.23
C ARG A 56 -3.34 21.73 -15.15
N SER A 57 -2.08 21.48 -14.79
CA SER A 57 -1.35 22.36 -13.88
C SER A 57 -0.93 23.67 -14.55
N GLY A 58 -1.00 24.76 -13.77
CA GLY A 58 -0.52 26.08 -14.13
C GLY A 58 1.00 26.20 -14.03
N THR A 59 1.53 27.39 -14.34
CA THR A 59 2.98 27.69 -14.30
C THR A 59 3.59 27.60 -12.91
N ASP A 60 2.78 27.71 -11.86
CA ASP A 60 3.15 27.55 -10.46
C ASP A 60 3.01 26.09 -9.98
N GLY A 61 2.76 25.15 -10.91
CA GLY A 61 2.53 23.74 -10.61
C GLY A 61 1.16 23.45 -9.99
N ARG A 62 0.31 24.46 -9.77
CA ARG A 62 -1.00 24.26 -9.15
C ARG A 62 -2.02 23.72 -10.12
N PHE A 63 -2.88 22.82 -9.66
CA PHE A 63 -4.02 22.31 -10.41
C PHE A 63 -5.31 22.44 -9.58
N GLY A 64 -6.43 22.52 -10.28
CA GLY A 64 -7.76 22.44 -9.71
C GLY A 64 -8.64 21.52 -10.55
N LEU A 65 -9.12 20.43 -9.94
CA LEU A 65 -9.97 19.43 -10.59
C LEU A 65 -11.34 19.41 -9.94
N ARG A 66 -12.40 19.64 -10.73
CA ARG A 66 -13.79 19.63 -10.26
C ARG A 66 -14.42 18.27 -10.54
N LEU A 67 -14.87 17.60 -9.48
CA LEU A 67 -15.60 16.34 -9.56
C LEU A 67 -17.09 16.60 -9.42
N ARG A 68 -17.90 15.95 -10.25
CA ARG A 68 -19.37 15.99 -10.16
C ARG A 68 -19.89 14.66 -9.63
N LEU A 69 -20.33 14.67 -8.38
CA LEU A 69 -20.89 13.50 -7.73
C LEU A 69 -22.35 13.31 -8.13
N PRO A 70 -22.76 12.09 -8.51
CA PRO A 70 -24.16 11.82 -8.77
C PRO A 70 -24.99 11.95 -7.49
N PRO A 71 -26.30 12.25 -7.59
CA PRO A 71 -27.21 12.28 -6.45
C PRO A 71 -27.16 10.99 -5.62
N GLY A 72 -27.05 11.13 -4.29
CA GLY A 72 -27.03 9.97 -3.39
C GLY A 72 -25.76 9.12 -3.47
N TYR A 73 -24.66 9.69 -3.95
CA TYR A 73 -23.36 9.02 -4.00
C TYR A 73 -23.04 8.32 -2.67
N PRO A 74 -22.73 7.00 -2.67
CA PRO A 74 -22.56 6.22 -1.46
C PRO A 74 -21.35 6.69 -0.64
N ARG A 75 -21.17 6.13 0.57
CA ARG A 75 -19.89 6.24 1.31
C ARG A 75 -18.78 5.60 0.46
N SER A 76 -18.16 6.42 -0.36
CA SER A 76 -17.02 6.14 -1.25
C SER A 76 -15.72 5.98 -0.46
N PRO A 77 -14.66 5.39 -1.05
CA PRO A 77 -13.31 5.41 -0.46
C PRO A 77 -12.91 6.79 0.04
N ASP A 78 -12.13 6.82 1.13
CA ASP A 78 -11.50 8.01 1.71
C ASP A 78 -10.36 8.57 0.84
N TYR A 79 -10.30 8.18 -0.44
CA TYR A 79 -9.26 8.53 -1.41
C TYR A 79 -9.82 8.61 -2.83
N VAL A 80 -9.08 9.28 -3.70
CA VAL A 80 -9.26 9.29 -5.15
C VAL A 80 -7.96 8.93 -5.84
N THR A 81 -8.03 8.34 -7.03
CA THR A 81 -6.84 8.04 -7.84
C THR A 81 -6.80 8.98 -9.04
N LEU A 82 -5.70 9.71 -9.21
CA LEU A 82 -5.48 10.66 -10.30
C LEU A 82 -4.39 10.13 -11.24
N HIS A 83 -4.63 10.09 -12.54
CA HIS A 83 -3.61 9.90 -13.56
C HIS A 83 -2.96 11.23 -13.93
N LEU A 84 -1.64 11.28 -13.92
CA LEU A 84 -0.84 12.44 -14.28
C LEU A 84 0.02 12.14 -15.51
N GLU A 85 0.03 13.04 -16.47
CA GLU A 85 0.80 12.86 -17.71
C GLU A 85 1.40 14.18 -18.20
N ALA A 86 2.68 14.17 -18.56
CA ALA A 86 3.36 15.25 -19.25
C ALA A 86 4.49 14.69 -20.14
N PRO A 87 4.90 15.38 -21.23
CA PRO A 87 5.89 14.86 -22.18
C PRO A 87 7.26 14.55 -21.56
N ASP A 88 7.72 15.37 -20.61
CA ASP A 88 9.06 15.28 -20.02
C ASP A 88 9.06 14.64 -18.61
N LEU A 89 7.91 14.09 -18.18
CA LEU A 89 7.74 13.47 -16.87
C LEU A 89 7.28 12.03 -17.05
N PHE A 90 7.60 11.17 -16.10
CA PHE A 90 7.03 9.83 -16.06
C PHE A 90 5.52 9.93 -15.78
N PRO A 91 4.62 9.42 -16.65
CA PRO A 91 3.19 9.38 -16.37
C PRO A 91 2.91 8.65 -15.04
N GLN A 92 1.93 8.95 -14.21
CA GLN A 92 1.74 8.15 -12.98
C GLN A 92 0.34 8.25 -12.43
N ASP A 93 -0.05 7.26 -11.62
CA ASP A 93 -1.28 7.30 -10.86
C ASP A 93 -0.94 7.71 -9.42
N ALA A 94 -1.60 8.75 -8.92
CA ALA A 94 -1.44 9.27 -7.57
C ALA A 94 -2.71 8.99 -6.76
N ILE A 95 -2.57 8.29 -5.64
CA ILE A 95 -3.64 8.10 -4.66
C ILE A 95 -3.64 9.32 -3.74
N VAL A 96 -4.75 10.05 -3.73
CA VAL A 96 -4.93 11.27 -2.96
C VAL A 96 -5.96 11.01 -1.88
N PRO A 97 -5.59 11.10 -0.58
CA PRO A 97 -6.56 11.05 0.51
C PRO A 97 -7.56 12.20 0.36
N CYS A 98 -8.83 11.88 0.15
CA CYS A 98 -9.88 12.86 -0.06
C CYS A 98 -11.24 12.19 0.18
N ARG A 99 -11.92 12.61 1.25
CA ARG A 99 -13.26 12.10 1.61
C ARG A 99 -14.35 12.77 0.77
N ILE A 100 -14.32 12.55 -0.54
CA ILE A 100 -15.22 13.19 -1.50
C ILE A 100 -16.71 12.97 -1.19
N ALA A 101 -17.06 11.92 -0.43
CA ALA A 101 -18.44 11.65 -0.01
C ALA A 101 -18.94 12.61 1.10
N THR A 102 -18.05 13.23 1.86
CA THR A 102 -18.42 14.11 2.99
C THR A 102 -17.85 15.52 2.91
N THR A 103 -16.95 15.80 1.97
CA THR A 103 -16.38 17.13 1.76
C THR A 103 -16.83 17.76 0.44
N ASP A 104 -16.80 19.08 0.37
CA ASP A 104 -16.93 19.90 -0.84
C ASP A 104 -15.56 20.31 -1.41
N ARG A 105 -14.48 20.14 -0.63
CA ARG A 105 -13.12 20.52 -1.04
C ARG A 105 -12.04 19.62 -0.44
N CYS A 106 -10.99 19.41 -1.22
CA CYS A 106 -9.74 18.79 -0.80
C CYS A 106 -8.58 19.71 -1.24
N GLU A 107 -7.90 20.29 -0.27
CA GLU A 107 -6.80 21.24 -0.47
C GLU A 107 -5.47 20.65 0.05
N GLY A 108 -4.35 21.29 -0.29
CA GLY A 108 -3.03 20.86 0.19
C GLY A 108 -2.49 19.58 -0.45
N ILE A 109 -3.12 19.11 -1.53
CA ILE A 109 -2.66 17.92 -2.25
C ILE A 109 -1.28 18.22 -2.86
N SER A 110 -0.26 17.43 -2.54
CA SER A 110 1.06 17.56 -3.13
C SER A 110 1.44 16.27 -3.84
N ILE A 111 1.83 16.36 -5.11
CA ILE A 111 2.14 15.21 -5.95
C ILE A 111 3.52 15.43 -6.58
N GLY A 112 4.47 14.54 -6.28
CA GLY A 112 5.78 14.53 -6.91
C GLY A 112 5.78 13.71 -8.19
N MET A 113 6.27 14.26 -9.30
CA MET A 113 6.47 13.58 -10.59
C MET A 113 7.96 13.58 -10.98
N PRO A 114 8.57 12.42 -11.23
CA PRO A 114 9.96 12.36 -11.66
C PRO A 114 10.11 12.73 -13.16
N ARG A 115 11.20 13.44 -13.50
CA ARG A 115 11.51 13.84 -14.88
C ARG A 115 12.13 12.70 -15.68
N LEU A 116 11.80 12.62 -16.96
CA LEU A 116 12.44 11.75 -17.94
C LEU A 116 13.83 12.34 -18.29
N GLY A 117 14.89 11.88 -17.60
CA GLY A 117 16.29 12.14 -18.01
C GLY A 117 17.07 13.25 -17.27
N GLY A 118 16.81 13.51 -15.99
CA GLY A 118 17.55 14.54 -15.23
C GLY A 118 18.96 14.11 -14.80
N ASN A 119 20.00 14.72 -15.41
CA ASN A 119 21.37 14.76 -14.89
C ASN A 119 21.45 15.75 -13.71
N GLY A 120 21.38 15.25 -12.48
CA GLY A 120 21.51 16.05 -11.25
C GLY A 120 22.54 15.44 -10.32
N THR A 121 23.73 16.04 -10.29
CA THR A 121 24.90 15.68 -9.48
C THR A 121 24.66 15.92 -8.00
N GLY A 122 24.70 14.85 -7.22
CA GLY A 122 24.82 14.84 -5.78
C GLY A 122 25.13 13.41 -5.35
N GLU A 123 26.42 13.07 -5.28
CA GLU A 123 26.93 11.75 -4.89
C GLU A 123 26.35 11.32 -3.54
N ALA A 124 25.35 10.44 -3.60
CA ALA A 124 25.24 9.33 -2.67
C ALA A 124 26.07 8.17 -3.27
N PRO A 125 26.77 7.38 -2.43
CA PRO A 125 27.68 6.35 -2.90
C PRO A 125 26.97 5.39 -3.87
N ASP A 126 27.70 5.01 -4.92
CA ASP A 126 27.34 4.02 -5.92
C ASP A 126 26.43 2.92 -5.35
N GLY A 127 25.20 2.94 -5.83
CA GLY A 127 24.15 2.08 -5.33
C GLY A 127 22.79 2.59 -5.76
N GLY A 128 22.62 2.87 -7.06
CA GLY A 128 21.29 2.78 -7.63
C GLY A 128 20.65 1.42 -7.28
N PRO A 129 19.36 1.21 -7.53
CA PRO A 129 18.76 -0.13 -7.44
C PRO A 129 19.52 -1.20 -8.27
N ASP A 130 20.48 -0.80 -9.10
CA ASP A 130 21.33 -1.62 -9.96
C ASP A 130 22.59 -2.19 -9.27
N GLY A 131 22.91 -1.78 -8.03
CA GLY A 131 24.01 -2.35 -7.24
C GLY A 131 23.63 -3.53 -6.32
N ILE A 132 22.33 -3.83 -6.19
CA ILE A 132 21.84 -4.93 -5.36
C ILE A 132 21.75 -6.17 -6.24
N GLN A 133 22.52 -7.20 -5.88
CA GLN A 133 22.48 -8.47 -6.59
C GLN A 133 21.12 -9.16 -6.35
N PRO A 134 20.54 -9.82 -7.37
CA PRO A 134 19.42 -10.70 -7.18
C PRO A 134 19.73 -11.73 -6.10
N LEU A 135 18.72 -12.06 -5.28
CA LEU A 135 18.84 -13.12 -4.30
C LEU A 135 19.07 -14.46 -4.99
N ALA A 136 19.81 -15.35 -4.31
CA ALA A 136 19.90 -16.73 -4.74
C ALA A 136 18.51 -17.41 -4.69
N PRO A 137 18.27 -18.47 -5.47
CA PRO A 137 16.96 -19.14 -5.51
C PRO A 137 16.46 -19.63 -4.14
N ASP A 138 17.38 -19.99 -3.25
CA ASP A 138 17.17 -20.48 -1.88
C ASP A 138 17.20 -19.38 -0.82
N GLU A 139 17.40 -18.12 -1.22
CA GLU A 139 17.34 -16.97 -0.32
C GLU A 139 15.95 -16.31 -0.32
N TYR A 140 15.50 -15.94 0.88
CA TYR A 140 14.21 -15.31 1.11
C TYR A 140 14.43 -13.96 1.79
N ALA A 141 13.95 -12.88 1.18
CA ALA A 141 13.99 -11.57 1.81
C ALA A 141 12.79 -10.70 1.47
N LEU A 142 12.59 -9.66 2.28
CA LEU A 142 11.65 -8.57 2.03
C LEU A 142 12.44 -7.33 1.62
N LEU A 143 11.96 -6.59 0.62
CA LEU A 143 12.55 -5.32 0.22
C LEU A 143 11.91 -4.19 1.01
N LEU A 144 12.69 -3.48 1.82
CA LEU A 144 12.23 -2.32 2.58
C LEU A 144 12.73 -1.03 1.94
N SER A 145 11.77 -0.24 1.47
CA SER A 145 11.97 1.15 1.10
C SER A 145 12.01 2.05 2.34
N PRO A 146 12.80 3.14 2.33
CA PRO A 146 12.61 4.24 3.27
C PRO A 146 11.16 4.71 3.23
N TYR A 147 10.61 5.00 4.40
CA TYR A 147 9.32 5.66 4.51
C TYR A 147 9.46 7.14 4.16
N GLU A 148 8.51 7.64 3.41
CA GLU A 148 8.46 9.03 2.99
C GLU A 148 7.52 9.80 3.91
N MET A 149 7.98 10.94 4.41
CA MET A 149 7.21 11.81 5.29
C MET A 149 6.85 13.08 4.54
N ILE A 150 5.56 13.42 4.51
CA ILE A 150 5.07 14.70 3.98
C ILE A 150 5.17 15.72 5.13
N PRO A 151 6.17 16.62 5.13
CA PRO A 151 6.46 17.43 6.30
C PRO A 151 5.48 18.61 6.46
N GLU A 152 5.24 19.04 7.71
CA GLU A 152 4.78 20.41 7.98
C GLU A 152 5.93 21.27 8.55
N THR A 153 6.72 20.82 9.54
CA THR A 153 7.90 21.59 10.03
C THR A 153 9.05 20.81 10.72
N ALA A 154 9.05 19.47 10.87
CA ALA A 154 10.13 18.77 11.60
C ALA A 154 10.59 17.42 11.02
N GLN A 155 11.91 17.19 11.12
CA GLN A 155 12.68 16.07 10.57
C GLN A 155 12.66 14.80 11.46
N VAL A 156 11.49 14.20 11.75
CA VAL A 156 11.54 12.84 12.30
C VAL A 156 11.69 11.86 11.15
N ARG A 157 12.86 11.21 11.11
CA ARG A 157 13.19 10.18 10.13
C ARG A 157 13.12 8.81 10.82
N ILE A 158 12.49 7.86 10.17
CA ILE A 158 12.64 6.45 10.56
C ILE A 158 14.08 6.04 10.27
N ASP A 159 14.79 5.56 11.28
CA ASP A 159 16.01 4.80 11.03
C ASP A 159 15.64 3.47 10.37
N GLY A 160 15.75 3.44 9.04
CA GLY A 160 15.40 2.29 8.23
C GLY A 160 16.21 1.04 8.57
N ARG A 161 17.45 1.17 9.06
CA ARG A 161 18.28 0.03 9.46
C ARG A 161 17.81 -0.57 10.77
N LEU A 162 17.54 0.28 11.76
CA LEU A 162 17.01 -0.17 13.05
C LEU A 162 15.61 -0.76 12.90
N PHE A 163 14.76 -0.14 12.07
CA PHE A 163 13.43 -0.65 11.74
C PHE A 163 13.51 -2.01 11.03
N ALA A 164 14.36 -2.13 10.00
CA ALA A 164 14.60 -3.40 9.30
C ALA A 164 15.09 -4.50 10.25
N ALA A 165 16.05 -4.19 11.13
CA ALA A 165 16.59 -5.16 12.07
C ALA A 165 15.54 -5.64 13.08
N ALA A 166 14.71 -4.72 13.59
CA ALA A 166 13.62 -5.04 14.51
C ALA A 166 12.54 -5.90 13.83
N MET A 167 12.15 -5.54 12.61
CA MET A 167 11.16 -6.29 11.84
C MET A 167 11.67 -7.66 11.41
N ARG A 168 12.93 -7.75 10.95
CA ARG A 168 13.59 -9.04 10.66
C ARG A 168 13.56 -9.96 11.87
N ARG A 169 13.88 -9.43 13.06
CA ARG A 169 13.82 -10.21 14.30
C ARG A 169 12.39 -10.67 14.58
N ALA A 170 11.42 -9.76 14.52
CA ALA A 170 10.02 -10.08 14.80
C ALA A 170 9.45 -11.15 13.86
N VAL A 171 9.75 -11.08 12.56
CA VAL A 171 9.34 -12.08 11.56
C VAL A 171 9.99 -13.43 11.85
N ASN A 172 11.31 -13.49 12.00
CA ASN A 172 12.00 -14.77 12.20
C ASN A 172 11.69 -15.40 13.57
N THR A 173 11.48 -14.60 14.62
CA THR A 173 10.96 -15.11 15.90
C THR A 173 9.60 -15.77 15.70
N HIS A 174 8.69 -15.14 14.97
CA HIS A 174 7.37 -15.70 14.68
C HIS A 174 7.45 -17.02 13.90
N LEU A 175 8.27 -17.08 12.85
CA LEU A 175 8.47 -18.32 12.08
C LEU A 175 9.03 -19.46 12.94
N ASN A 176 9.97 -19.15 13.83
CA ASN A 176 10.53 -20.13 14.78
C ASN A 176 9.47 -20.61 15.78
N GLU A 177 8.62 -19.71 16.29
CA GLU A 177 7.53 -20.08 17.19
C GLU A 177 6.50 -20.98 16.51
N LEU A 178 6.19 -20.73 15.23
CA LEU A 178 5.34 -21.62 14.45
C LEU A 178 5.97 -23.00 14.29
N GLY A 179 7.30 -23.09 14.13
CA GLY A 179 8.02 -24.36 14.06
C GLY A 179 7.97 -25.18 15.36
N ALA A 180 7.65 -24.53 16.49
CA ALA A 180 7.52 -25.19 17.78
C ALA A 180 6.11 -25.75 18.05
N THR A 181 5.13 -25.56 17.15
CA THR A 181 3.78 -26.11 17.36
C THR A 181 3.71 -27.60 17.01
N PRO A 182 2.83 -28.39 17.66
CA PRO A 182 2.72 -29.83 17.41
C PRO A 182 2.55 -30.22 15.94
N GLU A 183 1.85 -29.40 15.16
CA GLU A 183 1.61 -29.61 13.73
C GLU A 183 2.91 -29.51 12.91
N ALA A 184 3.81 -28.60 13.31
CA ALA A 184 5.04 -28.28 12.59
C ALA A 184 6.29 -29.06 13.08
N LEU A 185 6.28 -29.60 14.32
CA LEU A 185 7.42 -30.30 14.94
C LEU A 185 8.00 -31.46 14.12
N ARG A 186 7.22 -32.04 13.20
CA ARG A 186 7.64 -33.15 12.34
C ARG A 186 8.40 -32.71 11.07
N PHE A 187 8.51 -31.41 10.83
CA PHE A 187 9.16 -30.85 9.65
C PHE A 187 10.36 -29.98 10.00
N ASP A 188 11.20 -29.77 9.00
CA ASP A 188 12.30 -28.82 9.09
C ASP A 188 11.75 -27.39 9.31
N PRO A 189 12.47 -26.54 10.06
CA PRO A 189 12.07 -25.15 10.30
C PRO A 189 11.91 -24.40 8.97
N LEU A 190 10.99 -23.44 8.92
CA LEU A 190 10.92 -22.52 7.79
C LEU A 190 12.25 -21.75 7.64
N PRO A 191 12.67 -21.48 6.39
CA PRO A 191 13.90 -20.73 6.16
C PRO A 191 13.78 -19.32 6.73
N PRO A 192 14.89 -18.71 7.18
CA PRO A 192 14.87 -17.35 7.66
C PRO A 192 14.56 -16.37 6.52
N VAL A 193 13.88 -15.27 6.87
CA VAL A 193 13.57 -14.17 5.96
C VAL A 193 14.45 -12.97 6.31
N ASP A 194 15.28 -12.53 5.38
CA ASP A 194 16.11 -11.34 5.56
C ASP A 194 15.39 -10.04 5.16
N MET A 195 16.01 -8.89 5.42
CA MET A 195 15.51 -7.58 5.00
C MET A 195 16.55 -6.83 4.17
N VAL A 196 16.22 -6.64 2.89
CA VAL A 196 17.01 -5.84 1.95
C VAL A 196 16.52 -4.41 2.04
N THR A 197 17.35 -3.50 2.53
CA THR A 197 17.04 -2.07 2.54
C THR A 197 17.58 -1.38 1.30
N ILE A 198 16.85 -0.40 0.78
CA ILE A 198 17.29 0.43 -0.35
C ILE A 198 17.39 1.89 0.06
N GLY A 199 18.23 2.66 -0.64
CA GLY A 199 18.43 4.08 -0.35
C GLY A 199 17.34 5.02 -0.86
N ARG A 200 16.39 4.52 -1.67
CA ARG A 200 15.39 5.36 -2.35
C ARG A 200 13.96 5.04 -1.91
N PRO A 201 13.10 6.06 -1.69
CA PRO A 201 11.70 5.84 -1.44
C PRO A 201 11.03 5.22 -2.68
N LEU A 202 10.23 4.19 -2.46
CA LEU A 202 9.36 3.55 -3.45
C LEU A 202 7.88 3.77 -3.14
N ALA A 203 7.58 4.48 -2.06
CA ALA A 203 6.21 4.74 -1.63
C ALA A 203 5.40 5.47 -2.71
N THR A 204 6.06 6.36 -3.46
CA THR A 204 5.52 7.08 -4.63
C THR A 204 5.82 6.40 -5.96
N ALA A 205 6.64 5.33 -5.98
CA ALA A 205 6.95 4.60 -7.21
C ALA A 205 5.75 3.79 -7.69
N ARG A 206 5.61 3.66 -9.02
CA ARG A 206 4.46 2.95 -9.59
C ARG A 206 4.44 1.51 -9.11
N PHE A 207 3.24 0.97 -8.91
CA PHE A 207 3.03 -0.43 -8.56
C PHE A 207 3.81 -1.38 -9.49
N SER A 208 3.80 -1.13 -10.80
CA SER A 208 4.50 -1.92 -11.79
C SER A 208 6.03 -1.86 -11.67
N GLU A 209 6.58 -0.72 -11.24
CA GLU A 209 8.02 -0.54 -11.01
C GLU A 209 8.47 -1.27 -9.76
N ARG A 210 7.72 -1.12 -8.65
CA ARG A 210 7.95 -1.87 -7.41
C ARG A 210 7.88 -3.37 -7.65
N ARG A 211 6.85 -3.82 -8.36
CA ARG A 211 6.68 -5.24 -8.74
C ARG A 211 7.86 -5.74 -9.58
N ARG A 212 8.26 -4.98 -10.60
CA ARG A 212 9.37 -5.34 -11.49
C ARG A 212 10.68 -5.43 -10.72
N LEU A 213 10.95 -4.48 -9.83
CA LEU A 213 12.12 -4.49 -8.97
C LEU A 213 12.10 -5.70 -8.04
N GLY A 214 10.96 -5.96 -7.38
CA GLY A 214 10.81 -7.10 -6.49
C GLY A 214 11.07 -8.42 -7.21
N ARG A 215 10.51 -8.62 -8.41
CA ARG A 215 10.78 -9.80 -9.24
C ARG A 215 12.24 -9.91 -9.66
N ARG A 216 12.84 -8.79 -10.10
CA ARG A 216 14.26 -8.75 -10.49
C ARG A 216 15.18 -9.17 -9.34
N LEU A 217 14.86 -8.74 -8.13
CA LEU A 217 15.64 -9.07 -6.93
C LEU A 217 15.30 -10.43 -6.33
N GLY A 218 14.22 -11.09 -6.77
CA GLY A 218 13.76 -12.34 -6.20
C GLY A 218 13.28 -12.20 -4.74
N VAL A 219 12.77 -11.04 -4.33
CA VAL A 219 12.24 -10.83 -2.96
C VAL A 219 10.81 -11.33 -2.83
N LEU A 220 10.40 -11.67 -1.61
CA LEU A 220 9.04 -12.11 -1.26
C LEU A 220 8.01 -10.99 -1.38
N ALA A 221 8.38 -9.79 -0.94
CA ALA A 221 7.51 -8.62 -0.97
C ALA A 221 8.32 -7.33 -1.04
N VAL A 222 7.67 -6.27 -1.50
CA VAL A 222 8.17 -4.90 -1.42
C VAL A 222 7.34 -4.15 -0.38
N VAL A 223 8.01 -3.52 0.57
CA VAL A 223 7.39 -2.77 1.65
C VAL A 223 7.81 -1.32 1.58
N SER A 224 6.82 -0.44 1.55
CA SER A 224 6.99 1.01 1.47
C SER A 224 5.96 1.71 2.34
N GLY A 225 6.15 2.99 2.64
CA GLY A 225 5.10 3.73 3.32
C GLY A 225 5.23 5.24 3.22
N LEU A 226 4.09 5.89 3.43
CA LEU A 226 3.90 7.35 3.46
C LEU A 226 3.40 7.74 4.84
N GLY A 227 4.02 8.72 5.47
CA GLY A 227 3.55 9.34 6.70
C GLY A 227 3.12 10.78 6.46
N GLU A 228 1.93 11.14 6.94
CA GLU A 228 1.40 12.50 6.94
C GLU A 228 1.43 13.06 8.36
N TRP A 229 2.07 14.22 8.55
CA TRP A 229 2.08 14.92 9.83
C TRP A 229 0.78 15.68 10.05
N ARG A 230 0.25 15.61 11.28
CA ARG A 230 -0.87 16.43 11.72
C ARG A 230 -0.48 17.21 12.96
N SER A 231 -0.16 18.49 12.75
CA SER A 231 -0.10 19.50 13.81
C SER A 231 -1.50 20.11 13.99
N GLY A 232 -2.42 19.38 14.62
CA GLY A 232 -3.66 20.00 15.12
C GLY A 232 -3.45 20.64 16.50
N ASP A 233 -4.47 21.33 17.03
CA ASP A 233 -4.55 21.92 18.39
C ASP A 233 -4.35 20.92 19.55
N ALA A 234 -3.94 19.68 19.27
CA ALA A 234 -3.66 18.64 20.25
C ALA A 234 -2.33 18.89 20.97
N ALA A 235 -2.25 18.47 22.24
CA ALA A 235 -1.06 18.61 23.08
C ALA A 235 0.17 17.83 22.55
N GLU A 236 -0.02 16.87 21.64
CA GLU A 236 1.05 16.05 21.06
C GLU A 236 0.88 15.88 19.54
N PRO A 237 1.96 16.03 18.75
CA PRO A 237 1.93 15.84 17.30
C PRO A 237 1.62 14.40 16.92
N ARG A 238 0.83 14.21 15.85
CA ARG A 238 0.39 12.88 15.39
C ARG A 238 0.73 12.67 13.92
N VAL A 239 0.86 11.40 13.55
CA VAL A 239 1.23 10.94 12.21
C VAL A 239 0.18 9.95 11.72
N THR A 240 -0.35 10.16 10.53
CA THR A 240 -1.07 9.12 9.79
C THR A 240 -0.06 8.35 8.95
N LEU A 241 0.09 7.05 9.20
CA LEU A 241 1.04 6.20 8.50
C LEU A 241 0.32 5.22 7.57
N ASN A 242 0.60 5.33 6.28
CA ASN A 242 0.17 4.40 5.25
C ASN A 242 1.33 3.47 4.91
N THR A 243 1.28 2.22 5.35
CA THR A 243 2.23 1.18 4.94
C THR A 243 1.62 0.34 3.83
N GLU A 244 2.37 0.14 2.76
CA GLU A 244 2.02 -0.72 1.65
C GLU A 244 2.92 -1.95 1.64
N PHE A 245 2.29 -3.13 1.64
CA PHE A 245 2.95 -4.43 1.56
C PHE A 245 2.55 -5.08 0.24
N LEU A 246 3.48 -5.09 -0.71
CA LEU A 246 3.28 -5.63 -2.06
C LEU A 246 3.86 -7.03 -2.16
N LEU A 247 3.00 -8.04 -2.19
CA LEU A 247 3.41 -9.44 -2.39
C LEU A 247 3.91 -9.66 -3.83
N ILE A 248 5.06 -10.33 -3.96
CA ILE A 248 5.69 -10.66 -5.24
C ILE A 248 5.57 -12.17 -5.48
N PRO A 249 4.50 -12.63 -6.16
CA PRO A 249 4.39 -14.05 -6.50
C PRO A 249 5.46 -14.43 -7.53
N PRO A 250 6.04 -15.64 -7.44
CA PRO A 250 7.08 -16.09 -8.38
C PRO A 250 6.56 -16.20 -9.83
N ASP A 251 5.36 -16.78 -10.03
CA ASP A 251 5.00 -17.33 -11.35
C ASP A 251 3.66 -16.85 -11.93
N GLN A 252 3.04 -15.79 -11.38
CA GLN A 252 1.77 -15.29 -11.90
C GLN A 252 1.86 -13.83 -12.36
N GLU A 253 1.93 -13.65 -13.68
CA GLU A 253 1.64 -12.36 -14.30
C GLU A 253 0.21 -11.94 -13.95
N GLY A 254 0.06 -10.99 -13.03
CA GLY A 254 -1.23 -10.33 -12.74
C GLY A 254 -1.78 -10.52 -11.32
N ARG A 255 -1.18 -11.35 -10.46
CA ARG A 255 -1.68 -11.57 -9.08
C ARG A 255 -0.80 -10.98 -7.98
N ALA A 256 -0.11 -9.87 -8.25
CA ALA A 256 0.55 -9.15 -7.17
C ALA A 256 -0.53 -8.54 -6.26
N HIS A 257 -0.52 -8.95 -4.99
CA HIS A 257 -1.47 -8.49 -3.99
C HIS A 257 -0.87 -7.29 -3.26
N LEU A 258 -1.56 -6.15 -3.33
CA LEU A 258 -1.22 -4.97 -2.55
C LEU A 258 -2.07 -4.97 -1.28
N LEU A 259 -1.41 -4.89 -0.14
CA LEU A 259 -2.07 -4.69 1.15
C LEU A 259 -1.68 -3.32 1.66
N THR A 260 -2.67 -2.45 1.81
CA THR A 260 -2.49 -1.13 2.39
C THR A 260 -2.95 -1.16 3.84
N ILE A 261 -2.02 -0.92 4.76
CA ILE A 261 -2.25 -0.77 6.18
C ILE A 261 -2.23 0.72 6.49
N VAL A 262 -3.38 1.26 6.85
CA VAL A 262 -3.52 2.67 7.26
C VAL A 262 -3.60 2.71 8.77
N ASP A 263 -2.65 3.38 9.41
CA ASP A 263 -2.70 3.73 10.83
C ASP A 263 -2.96 5.24 10.95
N PRO A 264 -4.22 5.65 11.15
CA PRO A 264 -4.59 7.06 11.06
C PRO A 264 -4.12 7.91 12.26
N ASP A 265 -3.67 7.30 13.35
CA ASP A 265 -3.50 7.99 14.63
C ASP A 265 -2.29 7.48 15.44
N LEU A 266 -1.09 7.69 14.89
CA LEU A 266 0.16 7.33 15.55
C LEU A 266 0.75 8.56 16.27
N PRO A 267 1.03 8.51 17.58
CA PRO A 267 1.80 9.57 18.23
C PRO A 267 3.16 9.72 17.56
N ALA A 268 3.60 10.95 17.30
CA ALA A 268 4.91 11.17 16.66
C ALA A 268 6.07 10.55 17.44
N ALA A 269 5.94 10.43 18.77
CA ALA A 269 6.91 9.73 19.62
C ALA A 269 6.97 8.22 19.34
N GLU A 270 5.88 7.59 18.92
CA GLU A 270 5.83 6.18 18.49
C GLU A 270 6.37 5.98 17.06
N PHE A 271 6.61 7.05 16.32
CA PHE A 271 7.21 7.02 14.99
C PHE A 271 8.71 6.68 14.98
N ASN A 272 9.32 6.50 16.16
CA ASN A 272 10.66 5.92 16.22
C ASN A 272 10.65 4.45 15.75
N SER A 273 11.77 3.99 15.19
CA SER A 273 11.85 2.70 14.49
C SER A 273 11.51 1.48 15.35
N MET A 274 11.83 1.47 16.65
CA MET A 274 11.53 0.32 17.52
C MET A 274 10.06 0.23 17.90
N GLN A 275 9.41 1.36 18.24
CA GLN A 275 7.99 1.37 18.59
C GLN A 275 7.14 1.09 17.36
N LEU A 276 7.49 1.67 16.21
CA LEU A 276 6.83 1.37 14.96
C LEU A 276 6.95 -0.11 14.60
N ALA A 277 8.14 -0.71 14.75
CA ALA A 277 8.33 -2.15 14.48
C ALA A 277 7.44 -3.02 15.37
N LYS A 278 7.36 -2.72 16.67
CA LYS A 278 6.50 -3.44 17.60
C LYS A 278 5.03 -3.40 17.14
N ARG A 279 4.56 -2.23 16.72
CA ARG A 279 3.18 -2.01 16.26
C ARG A 279 2.87 -2.70 14.94
N MET A 280 3.80 -2.66 13.98
CA MET A 280 3.64 -3.27 12.65
C MET A 280 3.87 -4.79 12.67
N SER A 281 4.56 -5.32 13.69
CA SER A 281 4.96 -6.73 13.77
C SER A 281 3.84 -7.75 13.54
N PRO A 282 2.65 -7.64 14.17
CA PRO A 282 1.63 -8.69 14.02
C PRO A 282 1.13 -8.83 12.59
N LEU A 283 1.06 -7.72 11.86
CA LEU A 283 0.59 -7.69 10.48
C LEU A 283 1.67 -8.24 9.53
N TRP A 284 2.90 -7.76 9.66
CA TRP A 284 3.98 -8.21 8.77
C TRP A 284 4.36 -9.66 9.01
N GLN A 285 4.31 -10.16 10.25
CA GLN A 285 4.57 -11.57 10.57
C GLN A 285 3.70 -12.52 9.73
N ARG A 286 2.39 -12.27 9.71
CA ARG A 286 1.44 -13.08 8.93
C ARG A 286 1.66 -12.97 7.43
N TYR A 287 1.76 -11.76 6.90
CA TYR A 287 1.92 -11.58 5.45
C TYR A 287 3.29 -12.05 4.95
N SER A 288 4.32 -12.01 5.79
CA SER A 288 5.62 -12.62 5.48
C SER A 288 5.52 -14.14 5.39
N LEU A 289 4.75 -14.79 6.29
CA LEU A 289 4.47 -16.22 6.19
C LEU A 289 3.71 -16.55 4.91
N VAL A 290 2.67 -15.78 4.56
CA VAL A 290 1.91 -15.99 3.32
C VAL A 290 2.82 -15.85 2.10
N ALA A 291 3.66 -14.80 2.05
CA ALA A 291 4.61 -14.59 0.95
C ALA A 291 5.59 -15.77 0.81
N LEU A 292 6.16 -16.21 1.93
CA LEU A 292 7.07 -17.34 1.97
C LEU A 292 6.39 -18.64 1.50
N ALA A 293 5.20 -18.92 2.03
CA ALA A 293 4.45 -20.12 1.72
C ALA A 293 3.98 -20.17 0.25
N GLU A 294 3.61 -19.03 -0.34
CA GLU A 294 3.29 -18.93 -1.77
C GLU A 294 4.50 -19.26 -2.65
N ARG A 295 5.69 -18.77 -2.29
CA ARG A 295 6.93 -19.08 -3.02
C ARG A 295 7.32 -20.55 -2.88
N GLU A 296 7.27 -21.08 -1.67
CA GLU A 296 7.56 -22.49 -1.38
C GLU A 296 6.56 -23.43 -2.06
N LEU A 297 5.28 -23.05 -2.11
CA LEU A 297 4.24 -23.84 -2.79
C LEU A 297 4.52 -23.93 -4.29
N ALA A 298 4.86 -22.81 -4.94
CA ALA A 298 5.17 -22.81 -6.36
C ALA A 298 6.36 -23.73 -6.68
N ARG A 299 7.45 -23.60 -5.90
CA ARG A 299 8.62 -24.47 -6.03
C ARG A 299 8.28 -25.95 -5.79
N ALA A 300 7.53 -26.26 -4.74
CA ALA A 300 7.15 -27.63 -4.42
C ALA A 300 6.26 -28.26 -5.50
N LEU A 301 5.39 -27.46 -6.14
CA LEU A 301 4.60 -27.91 -7.28
C LEU A 301 5.47 -28.22 -8.51
N ASP A 302 6.45 -27.35 -8.81
CA ASP A 302 7.37 -27.54 -9.94
C ASP A 302 8.28 -28.76 -9.75
N GLU A 303 8.74 -28.99 -8.51
CA GLU A 303 9.63 -30.11 -8.17
C GLU A 303 8.88 -31.41 -7.83
N GLY A 304 7.56 -31.37 -7.64
CA GLY A 304 6.77 -32.48 -7.13
C GLY A 304 7.12 -32.86 -5.68
N ASP A 305 7.62 -31.91 -4.88
CA ASP A 305 8.06 -32.14 -3.50
C ASP A 305 6.87 -32.16 -2.52
N ARG A 306 6.31 -33.36 -2.34
CA ARG A 306 5.24 -33.62 -1.38
C ARG A 306 5.61 -33.23 0.06
N ARG A 307 6.85 -33.43 0.48
CA ARG A 307 7.27 -33.12 1.86
C ARG A 307 7.28 -31.62 2.09
N ALA A 308 7.68 -30.82 1.09
CA ALA A 308 7.54 -29.37 1.15
C ALA A 308 6.07 -28.92 1.22
N LEU A 309 5.17 -29.53 0.45
CA LEU A 309 3.73 -29.24 0.54
C LEU A 309 3.16 -29.50 1.94
N GLU A 310 3.47 -30.66 2.54
CA GLU A 310 3.02 -31.01 3.88
C GLU A 310 3.62 -30.10 4.96
N ARG A 311 4.88 -29.67 4.78
CA ARG A 311 5.53 -28.67 5.62
C ARG A 311 4.74 -27.36 5.57
N ILE A 312 4.53 -26.79 4.39
CA ILE A 312 3.81 -25.52 4.21
C ILE A 312 2.40 -25.60 4.82
N TYR A 313 1.69 -26.71 4.58
CA TYR A 313 0.36 -26.94 5.15
C TYR A 313 0.38 -26.82 6.68
N ALA A 314 1.34 -27.47 7.35
CA ALA A 314 1.43 -27.45 8.80
C ALA A 314 1.66 -26.04 9.35
N TYR A 315 2.53 -25.24 8.72
CA TYR A 315 2.76 -23.85 9.12
C TYR A 315 1.52 -22.97 8.92
N VAL A 316 0.78 -23.15 7.82
CA VAL A 316 -0.46 -22.42 7.56
C VAL A 316 -1.54 -22.76 8.59
N VAL A 317 -1.67 -24.05 8.96
CA VAL A 317 -2.59 -24.50 10.01
C VAL A 317 -2.19 -23.95 11.38
N ALA A 318 -0.90 -24.00 11.72
CA ALA A 318 -0.37 -23.47 12.97
C ALA A 318 -0.65 -21.96 13.10
N GLU A 319 -0.40 -21.18 12.05
CA GLU A 319 -0.72 -19.75 12.03
C GLU A 319 -2.21 -19.51 12.24
N ARG A 320 -3.07 -20.23 11.50
CA ARG A 320 -4.52 -20.10 11.62
C ARG A 320 -5.01 -20.40 13.04
N GLY A 321 -4.44 -21.39 13.71
CA GLY A 321 -4.77 -21.77 15.08
C GLY A 321 -4.45 -20.68 16.12
N ARG A 322 -3.52 -19.76 15.82
CA ARG A 322 -3.12 -18.65 16.70
C ARG A 322 -3.97 -17.39 16.50
N LEU A 323 -4.79 -17.33 15.45
CA LEU A 323 -5.60 -16.16 15.15
C LEU A 323 -6.78 -15.99 16.10
N SER A 324 -6.99 -14.76 16.58
CA SER A 324 -8.24 -14.39 17.26
C SER A 324 -9.45 -14.46 16.32
N ALA A 325 -10.66 -14.51 16.87
CA ALA A 325 -11.90 -14.57 16.08
C ALA A 325 -12.11 -13.35 15.16
N GLU A 326 -11.53 -12.19 15.50
CA GLU A 326 -11.54 -11.02 14.63
C GLU A 326 -10.56 -11.18 13.46
N GLU A 327 -9.38 -11.72 13.73
CA GLU A 327 -8.35 -11.95 12.72
C GLU A 327 -8.70 -13.07 11.75
N GLN A 328 -9.36 -14.13 12.23
CA GLN A 328 -9.84 -15.22 11.37
C GLN A 328 -10.79 -14.72 10.28
N ARG A 329 -11.63 -13.71 10.59
CA ARG A 329 -12.51 -13.08 9.60
C ARG A 329 -11.76 -12.26 8.55
N ARG A 330 -10.53 -11.84 8.85
CA ARG A 330 -9.64 -11.09 7.94
C ARG A 330 -8.59 -11.97 7.27
N ALA A 331 -8.46 -13.23 7.68
CA ALA A 331 -7.43 -14.16 7.20
C ALA A 331 -7.85 -14.98 5.95
N ALA A 332 -8.58 -14.37 5.02
CA ALA A 332 -9.01 -15.02 3.78
C ALA A 332 -7.84 -15.51 2.90
N GLU A 333 -6.65 -14.93 3.07
CA GLU A 333 -5.42 -15.36 2.38
C GLU A 333 -4.91 -16.72 2.85
N LEU A 334 -4.84 -16.94 4.16
CA LEU A 334 -4.39 -18.22 4.72
C LEU A 334 -5.33 -19.36 4.31
N GLU A 335 -6.64 -19.10 4.24
CA GLU A 335 -7.58 -20.12 3.82
C GLU A 335 -7.48 -20.45 2.32
N ARG A 336 -7.31 -19.43 1.47
CA ARG A 336 -7.06 -19.65 0.04
C ARG A 336 -5.79 -20.46 -0.19
N LEU A 337 -4.73 -20.14 0.56
CA LEU A 337 -3.47 -20.86 0.49
C LEU A 337 -3.62 -22.31 0.97
N ARG A 338 -4.30 -22.55 2.10
CA ARG A 338 -4.60 -23.89 2.62
C ARG A 338 -5.33 -24.75 1.59
N LEU A 339 -6.38 -24.23 0.98
CA LEU A 339 -7.16 -24.96 -0.02
C LEU A 339 -6.34 -25.33 -1.26
N ARG A 340 -5.43 -24.46 -1.70
CA ARG A 340 -4.51 -24.76 -2.82
C ARG A 340 -3.52 -25.87 -2.46
N ILE A 341 -3.03 -25.89 -1.22
CA ILE A 341 -2.13 -26.95 -0.75
C ILE A 341 -2.89 -28.28 -0.62
N ASP A 342 -4.12 -28.25 -0.09
CA ASP A 342 -5.00 -29.41 -0.02
C ASP A 342 -5.22 -30.03 -1.41
N GLU A 343 -5.52 -29.20 -2.41
CA GLU A 343 -5.68 -29.65 -3.80
C GLU A 343 -4.38 -30.27 -4.36
N ALA A 344 -3.23 -29.65 -4.07
CA ALA A 344 -1.93 -30.15 -4.51
C ALA A 344 -1.57 -31.51 -3.88
N LEU A 345 -1.87 -31.71 -2.59
CA LEU A 345 -1.58 -32.95 -1.86
C LEU A 345 -2.44 -34.15 -2.28
N GLN A 346 -3.57 -33.88 -2.95
CA GLN A 346 -4.48 -34.91 -3.48
C GLN A 346 -4.10 -35.41 -4.88
N ARG A 347 -3.23 -34.69 -5.59
CA ARG A 347 -2.71 -35.09 -6.91
C ARG A 347 -1.53 -36.05 -6.74
#